data_AF-A0A353P8N5-F1
#
_entry.id   AF-A0A353P8N5-F1
#
_cell.length_a   1.000
_cell.length_b   1.000
_cell.length_c   1.000
_cell.angle_alpha   90.00
_cell.angle_beta   90.00
_cell.angle_gamma   90.00
#
_symmetry.space_group_name_H-M   'P 1'
#
loop_
_entity.id
_entity.type
_entity.pdbx_description
1 polymer ?
#
loop_
_entity_poly.entity_id
_entity_poly.type
_entity_poly.pdbx_seq_one_letter_code
_entity_poly.pdbx_strand_id
1 'polypeptide(L)'
;MPYSFTEKKRFRKDFAKLPTVQEVPYLLAIQLDSYREFLQLDVPATQRQERGIHAALKTVFPIESYSGNARLEYVDYRLGEPAFDIKECQQRGITYSAPLRVKVRLVLFDKDSPAANKIPKEIKEQEVYMGEIPLMTESGTFVINGTERVVVSQLHRSPGVFFDHDRGKTHSSGKLLYSARVIPYRGSWLDFEFDPKDMVYVRIDRRRKL
;
A
#
# COMPACT_ATOMS: atom_id res chain seq x y z
N MET A 1 -10.52 -40.59 -3.60
CA MET A 1 -9.57 -39.71 -2.90
C MET A 1 -8.70 -40.58 -2.00
N PRO A 2 -7.37 -40.61 -2.17
CA PRO A 2 -6.51 -41.33 -1.24
C PRO A 2 -6.52 -40.59 0.11
N TYR A 3 -7.05 -41.23 1.15
CA TYR A 3 -7.03 -40.68 2.52
C TYR A 3 -5.58 -40.40 2.96
N SER A 4 -5.37 -39.26 3.61
CA SER A 4 -4.11 -38.95 4.28
C SER A 4 -3.82 -39.93 5.43
N PHE A 5 -2.56 -39.95 5.89
CA PHE A 5 -2.14 -40.82 6.99
C PHE A 5 -2.97 -40.64 8.26
N THR A 6 -3.38 -39.41 8.56
CA THR A 6 -4.19 -39.09 9.74
C THR A 6 -5.67 -39.41 9.54
N GLU A 7 -6.22 -39.19 8.34
CA GLU A 7 -7.62 -39.51 8.02
C GLU A 7 -7.90 -41.02 8.10
N LYS A 8 -6.91 -41.86 7.75
CA LYS A 8 -7.00 -43.32 7.91
C LYS A 8 -7.19 -43.75 9.36
N LYS A 9 -6.74 -42.97 10.35
CA LYS A 9 -6.87 -43.31 11.78
C LYS A 9 -8.28 -43.07 12.32
N ARG A 10 -9.03 -42.10 11.77
CA ARG A 10 -10.39 -41.79 12.20
C ARG A 10 -11.22 -41.26 11.04
N PHE A 11 -12.04 -42.12 10.47
CA PHE A 11 -12.94 -41.77 9.38
C PHE A 11 -14.10 -40.89 9.89
N ARG A 12 -14.37 -39.78 9.18
CA ARG A 12 -15.57 -38.95 9.36
C ARG A 12 -16.50 -39.18 8.17
N LYS A 13 -17.70 -39.69 8.43
CA LYS A 13 -18.72 -39.87 7.39
C LYS A 13 -19.27 -38.51 6.97
N ASP A 14 -19.15 -38.20 5.69
CA ASP A 14 -19.77 -37.02 5.06
C ASP A 14 -21.12 -37.41 4.43
N PHE A 15 -22.13 -36.56 4.61
CA PHE A 15 -23.48 -36.73 4.06
C PHE A 15 -23.80 -35.71 2.96
N ALA A 16 -22.81 -34.90 2.55
CA ALA A 16 -22.94 -33.96 1.44
C ALA A 16 -23.38 -34.70 0.16
N LYS A 17 -24.42 -34.16 -0.48
CA LYS A 17 -24.98 -34.70 -1.74
C LYS A 17 -24.37 -34.04 -2.97
N LEU A 18 -23.85 -32.82 -2.80
CA LEU A 18 -23.21 -32.05 -3.86
C LEU A 18 -21.71 -32.34 -3.87
N PRO A 19 -21.08 -32.48 -5.04
CA PRO A 19 -19.64 -32.64 -5.14
C PRO A 19 -18.92 -31.33 -4.80
N THR A 20 -17.76 -31.42 -4.15
CA THR A 20 -16.86 -30.29 -3.97
C THR A 20 -16.23 -29.94 -5.32
N VAL A 21 -16.65 -28.81 -5.91
CA VAL A 21 -16.14 -28.35 -7.22
C VAL A 21 -14.79 -27.63 -7.09
N GLN A 22 -14.61 -26.91 -5.98
CA GLN A 22 -13.40 -26.15 -5.69
C GLN A 22 -12.96 -26.43 -4.26
N GLU A 23 -11.67 -26.66 -4.06
CA GLU A 23 -11.08 -26.84 -2.75
C GLU A 23 -11.08 -25.53 -1.96
N VAL A 24 -11.14 -25.64 -0.63
CA VAL A 24 -11.07 -24.48 0.25
C VAL A 24 -9.69 -23.82 0.09
N PRO A 25 -9.62 -22.52 -0.27
CA PRO A 25 -8.34 -21.86 -0.45
C PRO A 25 -7.63 -21.67 0.88
N TYR A 26 -6.33 -21.34 0.82
CA TYR A 26 -5.56 -21.03 2.01
C TYR A 26 -6.12 -19.76 2.70
N LEU A 27 -6.66 -19.92 3.90
CA LEU A 27 -7.47 -18.89 4.57
C LEU A 27 -6.67 -17.64 4.98
N LEU A 28 -5.35 -17.75 5.12
CA LEU A 28 -4.47 -16.63 5.47
C LEU A 28 -3.83 -15.96 4.25
N ALA A 29 -4.18 -16.40 3.03
CA ALA A 29 -3.59 -15.92 1.78
C ALA A 29 -3.66 -14.39 1.65
N ILE A 30 -4.80 -13.79 2.01
CA ILE A 30 -5.01 -12.34 1.92
C ILE A 30 -3.92 -11.55 2.65
N GLN A 31 -3.54 -11.97 3.86
CA GLN A 31 -2.52 -11.29 4.65
C GLN A 31 -1.12 -11.54 4.08
N LEU A 32 -0.79 -12.81 3.83
CA LEU A 32 0.54 -13.19 3.35
C LEU A 32 0.84 -12.59 1.98
N ASP A 33 -0.10 -12.69 1.05
CA ASP A 33 0.10 -12.25 -0.33
C ASP A 33 0.19 -10.72 -0.41
N SER A 34 -0.66 -10.00 0.32
CA SER A 34 -0.58 -8.54 0.42
C SER A 34 0.79 -8.08 0.94
N TYR A 35 1.33 -8.74 1.97
CA TYR A 35 2.63 -8.37 2.53
C TYR A 35 3.81 -8.77 1.64
N ARG A 36 3.70 -9.91 0.94
CA ARG A 36 4.67 -10.31 -0.09
C ARG A 36 4.71 -9.31 -1.24
N GLU A 37 3.56 -8.83 -1.72
CA GLU A 37 3.49 -7.78 -2.73
C GLU A 37 4.06 -6.45 -2.25
N PHE A 38 3.93 -6.15 -0.95
CA PHE A 38 4.53 -4.96 -0.35
C PHE A 38 6.07 -5.02 -0.32
N LEU A 39 6.64 -6.16 0.08
CA LEU A 39 8.09 -6.31 0.27
C LEU A 39 8.86 -6.75 -0.99
N GLN A 40 8.26 -7.58 -1.85
CA GLN A 40 8.88 -8.16 -3.05
C GLN A 40 10.28 -8.76 -2.83
N LEU A 41 10.47 -9.50 -1.73
CA LEU A 41 11.76 -10.07 -1.33
C LEU A 41 12.31 -11.08 -2.34
N ASP A 42 11.44 -11.93 -2.88
CA ASP A 42 11.80 -13.03 -3.78
C ASP A 42 11.98 -12.58 -5.24
N VAL A 43 11.80 -11.28 -5.52
CA VAL A 43 11.85 -10.73 -6.88
C VAL A 43 13.17 -9.97 -7.10
N PRO A 44 13.97 -10.33 -8.12
CA PRO A 44 15.16 -9.58 -8.50
C PRO A 44 14.84 -8.10 -8.75
N ALA A 45 15.76 -7.19 -8.38
CA ALA A 45 15.52 -5.75 -8.45
C ALA A 45 15.05 -5.26 -9.83
N THR A 46 15.52 -5.88 -10.92
CA THR A 46 15.16 -5.55 -12.31
C THR A 46 13.74 -5.97 -12.71
N GLN A 47 13.14 -6.92 -11.98
CA GLN A 47 11.82 -7.49 -12.27
C GLN A 47 10.76 -7.07 -11.25
N ARG A 48 11.11 -6.21 -10.28
CA ARG A 48 10.16 -5.71 -9.28
C ARG A 48 9.06 -4.91 -9.96
N GLN A 49 7.82 -5.25 -9.61
CA GLN A 49 6.65 -4.53 -10.07
C GLN A 49 6.55 -3.21 -9.31
N GLU A 50 5.86 -2.23 -9.90
CA GLU A 50 5.58 -0.94 -9.26
C GLU A 50 4.47 -1.10 -8.22
N ARG A 51 4.79 -1.81 -7.13
CA ARG A 51 3.96 -2.03 -5.95
C ARG A 51 4.79 -1.86 -4.67
N GLY A 52 4.12 -1.68 -3.54
CA GLY A 52 4.75 -1.67 -2.22
C GLY A 52 5.86 -0.63 -2.05
N ILE A 53 6.96 -1.06 -1.45
CA ILE A 53 8.14 -0.22 -1.19
C ILE A 53 8.72 0.33 -2.51
N HIS A 54 8.79 -0.50 -3.57
CA HIS A 54 9.34 -0.10 -4.85
C HIS A 54 8.55 1.06 -5.49
N ALA A 55 7.21 0.96 -5.50
CA ALA A 55 6.35 2.03 -5.99
C ALA A 55 6.52 3.32 -5.18
N ALA A 56 6.51 3.21 -3.84
CA ALA A 56 6.65 4.37 -2.97
C ALA A 56 7.97 5.12 -3.22
N LEU A 57 9.09 4.40 -3.32
CA LEU A 57 10.39 5.00 -3.62
C LEU A 57 10.41 5.65 -5.02
N LYS A 58 9.89 4.97 -6.04
CA LYS A 58 9.78 5.54 -7.40
C LYS A 58 8.88 6.76 -7.48
N THR A 59 7.88 6.91 -6.61
CA THR A 59 7.02 8.11 -6.61
C THR A 59 7.71 9.34 -6.03
N VAL A 60 8.73 9.15 -5.17
CA VAL A 60 9.46 10.23 -4.51
C VAL A 60 10.74 10.59 -5.26
N PHE A 61 11.41 9.59 -5.87
CA PHE A 61 12.64 9.78 -6.62
C PHE A 61 12.36 9.86 -8.13
N PRO A 62 13.10 10.69 -8.89
CA PRO A 62 14.27 11.46 -8.47
C PRO A 62 13.94 12.76 -7.71
N ILE A 63 14.78 13.11 -6.74
CA ILE A 63 14.70 14.39 -6.02
C ILE A 63 15.74 15.33 -6.61
N GLU A 64 15.32 16.51 -7.05
CA GLU A 64 16.21 17.53 -7.61
C GLU A 64 16.45 18.67 -6.61
N SER A 65 17.68 19.15 -6.55
CA SER A 65 17.99 20.38 -5.83
C SER A 65 17.33 21.57 -6.52
N TYR A 66 16.85 22.55 -5.75
CA TYR A 66 16.36 23.83 -6.26
C TYR A 66 17.35 24.53 -7.21
N SER A 67 18.65 24.39 -6.94
CA SER A 67 19.71 24.95 -7.79
C SER A 67 19.90 24.20 -9.11
N GLY A 68 19.34 22.99 -9.22
CA GLY A 68 19.52 22.11 -10.37
C GLY A 68 20.88 21.43 -10.47
N ASN A 69 21.80 21.67 -9.53
CA ASN A 69 23.18 21.16 -9.57
C ASN A 69 23.34 19.74 -9.02
N ALA A 70 22.30 19.19 -8.40
CA ALA A 70 22.31 17.85 -7.84
C ALA A 70 20.96 17.17 -8.05
N ARG A 71 21.00 15.88 -8.36
CA ARG A 71 19.85 14.99 -8.43
C ARG A 71 20.15 13.73 -7.63
N LEU A 72 19.20 13.32 -6.79
CA LEU A 72 19.25 12.06 -6.06
C LEU A 72 18.30 11.07 -6.74
N GLU A 73 18.82 9.91 -7.10
CA GLU A 73 18.10 8.85 -7.81
C GLU A 73 18.01 7.59 -6.94
N TYR A 74 16.89 6.90 -7.04
CA TYR A 74 16.69 5.58 -6.46
C TYR A 74 17.17 4.51 -7.44
N VAL A 75 18.03 3.58 -6.97
CA VAL A 75 18.53 2.45 -7.77
C VAL A 75 17.81 1.17 -7.38
N ASP A 76 17.95 0.76 -6.12
CA ASP A 76 17.32 -0.45 -5.59
C ASP A 76 17.14 -0.37 -4.05
N TYR A 77 16.49 -1.38 -3.48
CA TYR A 77 16.46 -1.58 -2.02
C TYR A 77 16.70 -3.04 -1.66
N ARG A 78 17.24 -3.24 -0.47
CA ARG A 78 17.38 -4.55 0.18
C ARG A 78 16.87 -4.47 1.61
N LEU A 79 16.22 -5.54 2.04
CA LEU A 79 15.94 -5.77 3.46
C LEU A 79 17.04 -6.67 3.99
N GLY A 80 17.66 -6.27 5.10
CA GLY A 80 18.62 -7.10 5.79
C GLY A 80 17.94 -8.25 6.55
N GLU A 81 18.74 -9.03 7.25
CA GLU A 81 18.21 -10.08 8.10
C GLU A 81 17.75 -9.50 9.45
N PRO A 82 16.67 -10.04 10.03
CA PRO A 82 16.25 -9.66 11.37
C PRO A 82 17.33 -10.07 12.39
N ALA A 83 17.57 -9.20 13.38
CA ALA A 83 18.61 -9.44 14.39
C ALA A 83 18.30 -10.62 15.33
N PHE A 84 17.01 -10.95 15.49
CA PHE A 84 16.52 -11.98 16.39
C PHE A 84 15.38 -12.75 15.72
N ASP A 85 15.14 -13.97 16.16
CA ASP A 85 13.99 -14.75 15.70
C ASP A 85 12.68 -14.30 16.38
N ILE A 86 11.56 -14.86 15.91
CA ILE A 86 10.22 -14.53 16.42
C ILE A 86 10.11 -14.79 17.94
N LYS A 87 10.67 -15.90 18.43
CA LYS A 87 10.54 -16.31 19.84
C LYS A 87 11.38 -15.43 20.76
N GLU A 88 12.59 -15.10 20.33
CA GLU A 88 13.47 -14.16 21.02
C GLU A 88 12.85 -12.77 21.08
N CYS A 89 12.23 -12.30 19.98
CA CYS A 89 11.53 -11.02 19.99
C CYS A 89 10.38 -10.98 21.01
N GLN A 90 9.60 -12.07 21.11
CA GLN A 90 8.53 -12.22 22.10
C GLN A 90 9.08 -12.21 23.54
N GLN A 91 10.13 -12.99 23.81
CA GLN A 91 10.73 -13.09 25.15
C GLN A 91 11.40 -11.79 25.62
N ARG A 92 12.07 -11.10 24.70
CA ARG A 92 12.83 -9.86 24.99
C ARG A 92 11.95 -8.60 24.97
N GLY A 93 10.70 -8.69 24.53
CA GLY A 93 9.82 -7.51 24.46
C GLY A 93 10.14 -6.57 23.30
N ILE A 94 10.78 -7.05 22.23
CA ILE A 94 11.21 -6.23 21.07
C ILE A 94 10.37 -6.53 19.83
N THR A 95 10.48 -5.68 18.81
CA THR A 95 9.77 -5.86 17.53
C THR A 95 10.58 -6.77 16.60
N TYR A 96 9.91 -7.71 15.94
CA TYR A 96 10.51 -8.53 14.89
C TYR A 96 10.54 -7.72 13.58
N SER A 97 11.71 -7.20 13.21
CA SER A 97 11.91 -6.34 12.05
C SER A 97 13.22 -6.62 11.32
N ALA A 98 13.29 -6.14 10.08
CA ALA A 98 14.50 -6.14 9.28
C ALA A 98 14.88 -4.71 8.84
N PRO A 99 16.19 -4.39 8.78
CA PRO A 99 16.67 -3.09 8.35
C PRO A 99 16.46 -2.90 6.84
N LEU A 100 15.75 -1.85 6.46
CA LEU A 100 15.62 -1.42 5.07
C LEU A 100 16.83 -0.57 4.67
N ARG A 101 17.59 -1.04 3.68
CA ARG A 101 18.68 -0.30 3.05
C ARG A 101 18.32 0.01 1.62
N VAL A 102 18.46 1.27 1.23
CA VAL A 102 18.14 1.75 -0.12
C VAL A 102 19.43 2.22 -0.78
N LYS A 103 19.71 1.70 -1.97
CA LYS A 103 20.83 2.15 -2.79
C LYS A 103 20.38 3.40 -3.56
N VAL A 104 21.02 4.51 -3.24
CA VAL A 104 20.77 5.81 -3.86
C VAL A 104 21.99 6.23 -4.67
N ARG A 105 21.73 6.97 -5.75
CA ARG A 105 22.75 7.56 -6.62
C ARG A 105 22.62 9.07 -6.57
N LEU A 106 23.65 9.75 -6.08
CA LEU A 106 23.79 11.20 -6.16
C LEU A 106 24.53 11.56 -7.44
N VAL A 107 23.85 12.28 -8.32
CA VAL A 107 24.41 12.85 -9.55
C VAL A 107 24.64 14.35 -9.33
N LEU A 108 25.89 14.78 -9.39
CA LEU A 108 26.28 16.18 -9.36
C LEU A 108 26.50 16.66 -10.79
N PHE A 109 25.88 17.78 -11.16
CA PHE A 109 26.01 18.40 -12.47
C PHE A 109 27.06 19.51 -12.43
N ASP A 110 27.68 19.75 -13.58
CA ASP A 110 28.59 20.88 -13.71
C ASP A 110 27.83 22.22 -13.69
N LYS A 111 28.35 23.20 -12.95
CA LYS A 111 27.69 24.50 -12.74
C LYS A 111 27.75 25.39 -13.98
N ASP A 112 28.76 25.17 -14.82
CA ASP A 112 29.04 25.98 -16.00
C ASP A 112 28.36 25.42 -17.27
N SER A 113 27.65 24.29 -17.15
CA SER A 113 26.90 23.68 -18.27
C SER A 113 25.55 24.39 -18.51
N PRO A 114 25.15 24.60 -19.78
CA PRO A 114 23.84 25.16 -20.11
C PRO A 114 22.71 24.31 -19.51
N ALA A 115 21.63 24.94 -19.04
CA ALA A 115 20.49 24.25 -18.41
C ALA A 115 19.87 23.14 -19.27
N ALA A 116 20.02 23.22 -20.60
CA ALA A 116 19.56 22.22 -21.57
C ALA A 116 20.41 20.94 -21.62
N ASN A 117 21.70 21.02 -21.27
CA ASN A 117 22.65 19.90 -21.29
C ASN A 117 23.45 19.88 -19.98
N LYS A 118 22.81 19.45 -18.90
CA LYS A 118 23.49 19.26 -17.61
C LYS A 118 24.41 18.03 -17.71
N ILE A 119 25.70 18.27 -17.91
CA ILE A 119 26.69 17.20 -17.96
C ILE A 119 26.93 16.69 -16.52
N PRO A 120 26.76 15.38 -16.25
CA PRO A 120 27.07 14.82 -14.94
C PRO A 120 28.58 14.89 -14.72
N LYS A 121 28.98 15.60 -13.67
CA LYS A 121 30.38 15.78 -13.25
C LYS A 121 30.85 14.64 -12.35
N GLU A 122 30.00 14.25 -11.40
CA GLU A 122 30.34 13.22 -10.42
C GLU A 122 29.09 12.39 -10.11
N ILE A 123 29.26 11.07 -10.03
CA ILE A 123 28.22 10.12 -9.66
C ILE A 123 28.70 9.33 -8.46
N LYS A 124 27.96 9.41 -7.35
CA LYS A 124 28.23 8.64 -6.13
C LYS A 124 27.06 7.73 -5.83
N GLU A 125 27.33 6.44 -5.75
CA GLU A 125 26.34 5.45 -5.29
C GLU A 125 26.65 5.03 -3.86
N GLN A 126 25.63 5.03 -3.01
CA GLN A 126 25.76 4.60 -1.63
C GLN A 126 24.48 3.93 -1.16
N GLU A 127 24.63 2.94 -0.28
CA GLU A 127 23.51 2.40 0.46
C GLU A 127 23.25 3.21 1.73
N VAL A 128 21.99 3.62 1.88
CA VAL A 128 21.52 4.40 3.03
C VAL A 128 20.53 3.55 3.82
N TYR A 129 20.70 3.52 5.14
CA TYR A 129 19.74 2.91 6.05
C TYR A 129 18.50 3.82 6.18
N MET A 130 17.33 3.29 5.85
CA MET A 130 16.06 4.02 5.82
C MET A 130 15.13 3.70 7.01
N GLY A 131 15.55 2.79 7.90
CA GLY A 131 14.77 2.37 9.06
C GLY A 131 14.52 0.86 9.12
N GLU A 132 13.74 0.45 10.11
CA GLU A 132 13.32 -0.93 10.33
C GLU A 132 11.92 -1.16 9.77
N ILE A 133 11.72 -2.28 9.08
CA ILE A 133 10.40 -2.74 8.62
C ILE A 133 10.01 -3.98 9.43
N PRO A 134 8.91 -3.95 10.20
CA PRO A 134 8.42 -5.14 10.90
C PRO A 134 8.17 -6.28 9.92
N LEU A 135 8.59 -7.50 10.23
CA LEU A 135 8.35 -8.65 9.36
C LEU A 135 7.11 -9.42 9.81
N MET A 136 6.39 -9.96 8.83
CA MET A 136 5.23 -10.82 9.08
C MET A 136 5.70 -12.24 9.35
N THR A 137 5.11 -12.89 10.35
CA THR A 137 5.32 -14.30 10.66
C THR A 137 4.63 -15.19 9.62
N GLU A 138 4.92 -16.49 9.63
CA GLU A 138 4.27 -17.47 8.73
C GLU A 138 2.75 -17.56 8.93
N SER A 139 2.25 -17.15 10.11
CA SER A 139 0.81 -17.16 10.44
C SER A 139 0.10 -15.84 10.11
N GLY A 140 0.78 -14.87 9.48
CA GLY A 140 0.19 -13.58 9.14
C GLY A 140 0.10 -12.59 10.30
N THR A 141 0.86 -12.81 11.37
CA THR A 141 0.95 -11.92 12.54
C THR A 141 2.23 -11.08 12.51
N PHE A 142 2.33 -10.09 13.38
CA PHE A 142 3.52 -9.27 13.59
C PHE A 142 3.88 -9.26 15.08
N VAL A 143 5.14 -9.43 15.43
CA VAL A 143 5.60 -9.23 16.81
C VAL A 143 5.98 -7.76 16.98
N ILE A 144 5.17 -7.01 17.72
CA ILE A 144 5.39 -5.58 18.02
C ILE A 144 5.60 -5.44 19.53
N ASN A 145 6.80 -5.01 19.93
CA ASN A 145 7.20 -4.89 21.34
C ASN A 145 6.89 -6.18 22.14
N GLY A 146 7.30 -7.32 21.59
CA GLY A 146 7.10 -8.66 22.18
C GLY A 146 5.68 -9.23 22.09
N THR A 147 4.68 -8.45 21.67
CA THR A 147 3.29 -8.90 21.57
C THR A 147 2.92 -9.19 20.12
N GLU A 148 2.25 -10.30 19.86
CA GLU A 148 1.68 -10.58 18.53
C GLU A 148 0.49 -9.68 18.22
N ARG A 149 0.48 -9.12 17.02
CA ARG A 149 -0.57 -8.26 16.49
C ARG A 149 -0.98 -8.73 15.10
N VAL A 150 -2.23 -8.45 14.76
CA VAL A 150 -2.79 -8.70 13.42
C VAL A 150 -3.28 -7.38 12.85
N VAL A 151 -2.98 -7.14 11.58
CA VAL A 151 -3.52 -6.00 10.83
C VAL A 151 -4.80 -6.46 10.13
N VAL A 152 -5.93 -5.88 10.51
CA VAL A 152 -7.24 -6.19 9.92
C VAL A 152 -7.45 -5.43 8.61
N SER A 153 -7.99 -6.11 7.60
CA SER A 153 -8.34 -5.49 6.32
C SER A 153 -9.44 -4.45 6.52
N GLN A 154 -9.23 -3.27 5.96
CA GLN A 154 -10.19 -2.16 6.06
C GLN A 154 -11.08 -2.10 4.81
N LEU A 155 -12.40 -2.07 5.02
CA LEU A 155 -13.37 -1.74 3.97
C LEU A 155 -13.61 -0.23 3.95
N HIS A 156 -13.30 0.41 2.82
CA HIS A 156 -13.50 1.84 2.61
C HIS A 156 -14.04 2.09 1.19
N ARG A 157 -14.57 3.29 0.94
CA ARG A 157 -15.07 3.66 -0.38
C ARG A 157 -13.90 3.76 -1.35
N SER A 158 -14.05 3.15 -2.53
CA SER A 158 -13.06 3.29 -3.60
C SER A 158 -13.03 4.74 -4.10
N PRO A 159 -11.87 5.21 -4.58
CA PRO A 159 -11.81 6.44 -5.37
C PRO A 159 -12.71 6.35 -6.60
N GLY A 160 -13.26 7.47 -7.03
CA GLY A 160 -14.14 7.54 -8.19
C GLY A 160 -15.19 8.63 -8.09
N VAL A 161 -16.15 8.58 -9.00
CA VAL A 161 -17.29 9.50 -9.05
C VAL A 161 -18.54 8.77 -8.59
N PHE A 162 -19.22 9.34 -7.59
CA PHE A 162 -20.44 8.79 -7.01
C PHE A 162 -21.58 9.75 -7.29
N PHE A 163 -22.66 9.24 -7.89
CA PHE A 163 -23.91 9.97 -8.07
C PHE A 163 -24.92 9.47 -7.03
N ASP A 164 -25.54 10.40 -6.30
CA ASP A 164 -26.51 10.08 -5.25
C ASP A 164 -27.64 11.11 -5.26
N HIS A 165 -28.75 10.79 -4.62
CA HIS A 165 -29.86 11.71 -4.43
C HIS A 165 -30.40 11.63 -3.00
N ASP A 166 -30.91 12.75 -2.50
CA ASP A 166 -31.38 12.88 -1.12
C ASP A 166 -32.70 12.15 -0.81
N ARG A 167 -33.26 11.45 -1.80
CA ARG A 167 -34.59 10.80 -1.76
C ARG A 167 -35.73 11.76 -1.39
N GLY A 168 -35.60 13.04 -1.73
CA GLY A 168 -36.63 14.06 -1.50
C GLY A 168 -36.77 14.47 -0.04
N LYS A 169 -35.78 14.17 0.80
CA LYS A 169 -35.81 14.45 2.25
C LYS A 169 -35.43 15.89 2.59
N THR A 170 -34.68 16.57 1.73
CA THR A 170 -34.05 17.86 2.06
C THR A 170 -34.97 19.05 1.82
N HIS A 171 -35.87 18.96 0.84
CA HIS A 171 -36.77 20.06 0.49
C HIS A 171 -38.23 19.65 0.70
N SER A 172 -39.04 20.54 1.26
CA SER A 172 -40.44 20.28 1.60
C SER A 172 -41.34 19.94 0.40
N SER A 173 -40.93 20.32 -0.81
CA SER A 173 -41.64 19.94 -2.04
C SER A 173 -41.47 18.45 -2.42
N GLY A 174 -40.62 17.70 -1.72
CA GLY A 174 -40.28 16.31 -2.07
C GLY A 174 -39.45 16.17 -3.35
N LYS A 175 -38.97 17.29 -3.92
CA LYS A 175 -38.11 17.27 -5.10
C LYS A 175 -36.80 16.56 -4.79
N LEU A 176 -36.39 15.64 -5.66
CA LEU A 176 -35.12 14.94 -5.55
C LEU A 176 -33.98 15.92 -5.84
N LEU A 177 -33.04 16.04 -4.90
CA LEU A 177 -31.81 16.79 -5.10
C LEU A 177 -30.69 15.80 -5.39
N TYR A 178 -30.15 15.89 -6.61
CA TYR A 178 -29.03 15.07 -7.05
C TYR A 178 -27.69 15.69 -6.63
N SER A 179 -26.72 14.83 -6.40
CA SER A 179 -25.34 15.21 -6.11
C SER A 179 -24.36 14.30 -6.83
N ALA A 180 -23.21 14.87 -7.19
CA ALA A 180 -22.07 14.14 -7.71
C ALA A 180 -20.86 14.40 -6.81
N ARG A 181 -20.23 13.34 -6.32
CA ARG A 181 -19.06 13.41 -5.45
C ARG A 181 -17.87 12.76 -6.12
N VAL A 182 -16.79 13.51 -6.28
CA VAL A 182 -15.49 13.00 -6.74
C VAL A 182 -14.63 12.72 -5.52
N ILE A 183 -14.35 11.44 -5.26
CA ILE A 183 -13.47 10.97 -4.18
C ILE A 183 -12.11 10.62 -4.82
N PRO A 184 -11.05 11.43 -4.61
CA PRO A 184 -9.73 11.06 -5.08
C PRO A 184 -9.09 10.00 -4.16
N TYR A 185 -8.07 9.32 -4.66
CA TYR A 185 -7.24 8.44 -3.83
C TYR A 185 -6.43 9.24 -2.80
N ARG A 186 -5.92 10.41 -3.19
CA ARG A 186 -5.28 11.40 -2.31
C ARG A 186 -5.69 12.80 -2.75
N GLY A 187 -5.99 13.67 -1.80
CA GLY A 187 -6.33 15.07 -2.05
C GLY A 187 -7.75 15.44 -1.61
N SER A 188 -8.20 16.62 -2.05
CA SER A 188 -9.46 17.23 -1.65
C SER A 188 -10.67 16.60 -2.34
N TRP A 189 -11.78 16.52 -1.62
CA TRP A 189 -13.04 16.03 -2.18
C TRP A 189 -13.78 17.15 -2.91
N LEU A 190 -14.34 16.84 -4.07
CA LEU A 190 -15.20 17.76 -4.82
C LEU A 190 -16.64 17.25 -4.79
N ASP A 191 -17.54 18.07 -4.26
CA ASP A 191 -18.95 17.79 -4.18
C ASP A 191 -19.72 18.79 -5.07
N PHE A 192 -20.51 18.27 -5.99
CA PHE A 192 -21.47 19.02 -6.80
C PHE A 192 -22.87 18.68 -6.33
N GLU A 193 -23.73 19.68 -6.15
CA GLU A 193 -25.10 19.47 -5.67
C GLU A 193 -26.07 20.42 -6.36
N PHE A 194 -27.27 19.92 -6.65
CA PHE A 194 -28.39 20.74 -7.10
C PHE A 194 -29.11 21.37 -5.91
N ASP A 195 -29.53 22.61 -6.06
CA ASP A 195 -30.49 23.23 -5.16
C ASP A 195 -31.95 23.03 -5.64
N PRO A 196 -32.94 23.40 -4.82
CA PRO A 196 -34.35 23.30 -5.22
C PRO A 196 -34.72 24.13 -6.46
N LYS A 197 -33.95 25.16 -6.79
CA LYS A 197 -34.13 26.06 -7.94
C LYS A 197 -33.37 25.60 -9.19
N ASP A 198 -32.86 24.36 -9.20
CA ASP A 198 -32.07 23.77 -10.29
C ASP A 198 -30.75 24.48 -10.58
N MET A 199 -30.20 25.21 -9.60
CA MET A 199 -28.86 25.76 -9.65
C MET A 199 -27.84 24.72 -9.17
N VAL A 200 -26.71 24.65 -9.88
CA VAL A 200 -25.59 23.78 -9.51
C VAL A 200 -24.65 24.55 -8.59
N TYR A 201 -24.34 23.95 -7.45
CA TYR A 201 -23.34 24.46 -6.51
C TYR A 201 -22.17 23.49 -6.40
N VAL A 202 -21.00 24.04 -6.10
CA VAL A 202 -19.80 23.25 -5.80
C VAL A 202 -19.33 23.48 -4.36
N ARG A 203 -18.83 22.42 -3.72
CA ARG A 203 -18.11 22.49 -2.46
C ARG A 203 -16.78 21.77 -2.59
N ILE A 204 -15.73 22.42 -2.11
CA ILE A 204 -14.40 21.83 -1.99
C ILE A 204 -14.21 21.46 -0.51
N ASP A 205 -13.86 20.20 -0.22
CA ASP A 205 -13.67 19.67 1.14
C ASP A 205 -14.85 19.94 2.09
N ARG A 206 -16.07 19.84 1.54
CA ARG A 206 -17.33 20.11 2.25
C ARG A 206 -17.41 21.52 2.87
N ARG A 207 -16.63 22.48 2.36
CA ARG A 207 -16.67 23.89 2.76
C ARG A 207 -17.89 24.60 2.15
N ARG A 208 -17.92 25.94 2.26
CA ARG A 208 -19.02 26.79 1.78
C ARG A 208 -19.32 26.53 0.30
N LYS A 209 -20.61 26.54 -0.04
CA LYS A 209 -21.10 26.50 -1.43
C LYS A 209 -20.58 27.71 -2.20
N LEU A 210 -20.08 27.45 -3.41
CA LEU A 210 -19.74 28.44 -4.43
C LEU A 210 -20.75 28.34 -5.57
#